data_AF-A0AAV2R5S4-F1
#
_entry.id   AF-A0AAV2R5S4-F1
#
_cell.length_a   1.000
_cell.length_b   1.000
_cell.length_c   1.000
_cell.angle_alpha   90.00
_cell.angle_beta   90.00
_cell.angle_gamma   90.00
#
_symmetry.space_group_name_H-M   'P 1'
#
loop_
_entity.id
_entity.type
_entity.pdbx_description
1 polymer ?
#
loop_
_entity_poly.entity_id
_entity_poly.type
_entity_poly.pdbx_seq_one_letter_code
_entity_poly.pdbx_strand_id
1 'polypeptide(L)'
;GTLVAVTAVRGSVAELPCDIDAPKPEDPTLIVLWYKNTSDTPFYSYDIRRRSSSSSSSSSSSEVSPSSGNQGAEPLSGGRAVGEDVRAFFNVSSAPAHLQLSDAQGTDEGVYRCKVHFKASPSWSQRIQLTITDPPWFPGLHDSLGRRLEGDVGPYQEGANLKITCTAKGSPPPLLVWSGGWRRQAGETQHEVGGGAVGVSRSVLELQVSRAHADTTISCSTTNASYTLMHTVTIKLKLNLAPVEVTLSGPSYDLNAGVTATFTCRVVGAWPSSRVQWWLAGKQFNPHTIEKVLSANVSEWTLHLSPEPGDHMEDLACRGYSANLPDQVLNDTTTLVVKFVPVAVVSVSADGSISASGGRNRSSSVSSPSGQGVGTADGTGGARKGSAGGTAISGGGTSVAPVYATVGGNISFNCDVNANPPVNRVMWFH
;
A
#
# COMPACT_ATOMS: atom_id res chain seq x y z
N GLY A 1 46.81 4.96 34.30
CA GLY A 1 46.68 3.92 33.27
C GLY A 1 45.55 4.30 32.33
N THR A 2 45.68 3.91 31.06
CA THR A 2 44.67 4.08 30.01
C THR A 2 43.36 3.41 30.40
N LEU A 3 42.23 4.09 30.17
CA LEU A 3 40.89 3.54 30.38
C LEU A 3 40.46 2.79 29.12
N VAL A 4 40.16 1.49 29.24
CA VAL A 4 39.63 0.68 28.14
C VAL A 4 38.11 0.70 28.20
N ALA A 5 37.43 0.97 27.09
CA ALA A 5 35.97 0.90 27.02
C ALA A 5 35.52 -0.48 26.55
N VAL A 6 34.59 -1.10 27.28
CA VAL A 6 33.98 -2.39 26.93
C VAL A 6 32.47 -2.23 26.96
N THR A 7 31.80 -2.69 25.91
CA THR A 7 30.35 -2.73 25.81
C THR A 7 29.86 -4.17 25.86
N ALA A 8 28.83 -4.44 26.65
CA ALA A 8 28.16 -5.74 26.66
C ALA A 8 26.65 -5.57 26.53
N VAL A 9 25.99 -6.52 25.86
CA VAL A 9 24.54 -6.50 25.68
C VAL A 9 23.90 -7.07 26.94
N ARG A 10 22.78 -6.49 27.40
CA ARG A 10 22.05 -7.04 28.55
C ARG A 10 21.73 -8.52 28.33
N GLY A 11 22.04 -9.35 29.33
CA GLY A 11 21.86 -10.81 29.29
C GLY A 11 22.97 -11.59 28.57
N SER A 12 23.92 -10.91 27.90
CA SER A 12 25.09 -11.56 27.29
C SER A 12 26.23 -11.76 28.29
N VAL A 13 27.28 -12.44 27.86
CA VAL A 13 28.55 -12.47 28.62
C VAL A 13 29.33 -11.19 28.32
N ALA A 14 29.76 -10.48 29.36
CA ALA A 14 30.69 -9.36 29.24
C ALA A 14 32.13 -9.86 29.41
N GLU A 15 33.04 -9.45 28.53
CA GLU A 15 34.45 -9.87 28.57
C GLU A 15 35.35 -8.67 28.87
N LEU A 16 35.91 -8.65 30.07
CA LEU A 16 36.77 -7.56 30.55
C LEU A 16 38.24 -7.97 30.39
N PRO A 17 38.98 -7.39 29.43
CA PRO A 17 40.34 -7.80 29.16
C PRO A 17 41.28 -7.42 30.31
N CYS A 18 42.24 -8.27 30.60
CA CYS A 18 43.33 -8.01 31.53
C CYS A 18 44.59 -8.73 31.07
N ASP A 19 45.60 -7.94 30.73
CA ASP A 19 46.93 -8.46 30.41
C ASP A 19 47.61 -8.98 31.68
N ILE A 20 47.97 -10.27 31.67
CA ILE A 20 48.63 -10.96 32.78
C ILE A 20 50.08 -11.30 32.47
N ASP A 21 50.62 -10.88 31.33
CA ASP A 21 51.99 -11.15 30.96
C ASP A 21 52.94 -10.17 31.68
N ALA A 22 53.97 -10.72 32.32
CA ALA A 22 54.97 -9.90 32.99
C ALA A 22 55.85 -9.18 31.96
N PRO A 23 56.35 -7.96 32.27
CA PRO A 23 57.33 -7.28 31.41
C PRO A 23 58.59 -8.12 31.15
N LYS A 24 58.90 -9.06 32.05
CA LYS A 24 59.98 -10.04 31.94
C LYS A 24 59.37 -11.44 31.80
N PRO A 25 59.54 -12.16 30.67
CA PRO A 25 58.91 -13.46 30.44
C PRO A 25 59.22 -14.53 31.49
N GLU A 26 60.37 -14.44 32.16
CA GLU A 26 60.80 -15.35 33.22
C GLU A 26 60.12 -15.11 34.59
N ASP A 27 59.34 -14.03 34.72
CA ASP A 27 58.70 -13.65 35.97
C ASP A 27 57.22 -14.08 36.01
N PRO A 28 56.86 -15.12 36.80
CA PRO A 28 55.51 -15.64 36.78
C PRO A 28 54.52 -14.71 37.49
N THR A 29 53.32 -14.64 36.92
CA THR A 29 52.17 -14.00 37.57
C THR A 29 51.72 -14.81 38.77
N LEU A 30 51.53 -14.15 39.90
CA LEU A 30 51.16 -14.78 41.17
C LEU A 30 49.65 -14.72 41.40
N ILE A 31 49.08 -13.51 41.33
CA ILE A 31 47.67 -13.28 41.66
C ILE A 31 47.10 -12.14 40.81
N VAL A 32 45.85 -12.30 40.40
CA VAL A 32 45.05 -11.29 39.72
C VAL A 32 43.90 -10.88 40.63
N LEU A 33 43.74 -9.58 40.85
CA LEU A 33 42.71 -8.99 41.71
C LEU A 33 41.84 -8.04 40.90
N TRP A 34 40.52 -8.18 41.07
CA TRP A 34 39.53 -7.36 40.39
C TRP A 34 38.75 -6.51 41.39
N TYR A 35 38.68 -5.22 41.10
CA TYR A 35 37.95 -4.23 41.88
C TYR A 35 36.86 -3.61 41.01
N LYS A 36 35.74 -3.22 41.62
CA LYS A 36 34.64 -2.53 40.95
C LYS A 36 34.46 -1.14 41.57
N ASN A 37 34.29 -0.15 40.72
CA ASN A 37 34.14 1.27 41.05
C ASN A 37 35.27 1.76 41.97
N THR A 38 34.90 2.43 43.06
CA THR A 38 35.83 3.00 44.05
C THR A 38 36.14 2.03 45.19
N SER A 39 35.78 0.75 45.07
CA SER A 39 36.04 -0.23 46.13
C SER A 39 37.54 -0.54 46.26
N ASP A 40 38.05 -0.50 47.48
CA ASP A 40 39.40 -0.94 47.84
C ASP A 40 39.46 -2.43 48.21
N THR A 41 38.31 -3.10 48.28
CA THR A 41 38.22 -4.55 48.45
C THR A 41 38.00 -5.23 47.10
N PRO A 42 38.80 -6.25 46.73
CA PRO A 42 38.60 -6.97 45.48
C PRO A 42 37.35 -7.85 45.58
N PHE A 43 36.48 -7.80 44.57
CA PHE A 43 35.29 -8.67 44.51
C PHE A 43 35.63 -10.06 43.94
N TYR A 44 36.69 -10.14 43.13
CA TYR A 44 37.15 -11.39 42.52
C TYR A 44 38.67 -11.52 42.60
N SER A 45 39.17 -12.74 42.87
CA SER A 45 40.60 -13.05 42.95
C SER A 45 40.91 -14.36 42.22
N TYR A 46 42.02 -14.38 41.49
CA TYR A 46 42.54 -15.57 40.82
C TYR A 46 43.97 -15.83 41.25
N ASP A 47 44.21 -16.94 41.96
CA ASP A 47 45.55 -17.31 42.44
C ASP A 47 46.14 -18.42 41.55
N ILE A 48 47.10 -18.02 40.70
CA ILE A 48 47.71 -18.89 39.71
C ILE A 48 48.57 -19.97 40.38
N ARG A 49 49.11 -19.68 41.57
CA ARG A 49 49.97 -20.60 42.32
C ARG A 49 49.24 -21.87 42.75
N ARG A 50 47.92 -21.78 42.98
CA ARG A 50 47.09 -22.95 43.34
C ARG A 50 46.96 -23.96 42.20
N ARG A 51 47.09 -23.52 40.95
CA ARG A 51 47.02 -24.38 39.77
C ARG A 51 48.30 -25.20 39.58
N SER A 52 49.45 -24.71 40.06
CA SER A 52 50.71 -25.46 40.01
C SER A 52 50.88 -26.45 41.16
N SER A 53 50.14 -26.28 42.26
CA SER A 53 50.18 -27.21 43.42
C SER A 53 49.30 -28.45 43.24
N SER A 54 48.30 -28.44 42.35
CA SER A 54 47.43 -29.60 42.09
C SER A 54 48.04 -30.64 41.14
N SER A 55 49.16 -30.32 40.48
CA SER A 55 49.93 -31.28 39.67
C SER A 55 51.10 -31.93 40.44
N SER A 56 51.25 -31.66 41.73
CA SER A 56 52.43 -32.08 42.51
C SER A 56 52.15 -32.66 43.90
N SER A 57 50.92 -33.05 44.23
CA SER A 57 50.63 -33.79 45.46
C SER A 57 50.34 -35.28 45.21
N SER A 58 51.37 -36.02 44.78
CA SER A 58 51.49 -37.44 45.14
C SER A 58 52.38 -37.54 46.38
N SER A 59 52.03 -38.46 47.27
CA SER A 59 52.66 -38.79 48.57
C SER A 59 52.37 -37.85 49.75
N SER A 60 51.43 -38.25 50.62
CA SER A 60 51.74 -39.09 51.78
C SER A 60 50.50 -39.30 52.66
N SER A 61 49.99 -40.53 52.62
CA SER A 61 49.42 -41.35 53.72
C SER A 61 48.91 -40.64 55.00
N SER A 62 47.61 -40.80 55.26
CA SER A 62 47.06 -41.28 56.53
C SER A 62 45.59 -41.68 56.33
N GLU A 63 45.29 -42.93 56.63
CA GLU A 63 43.98 -43.58 56.49
C GLU A 63 42.97 -43.08 57.53
N VAL A 64 41.76 -42.69 57.10
CA VAL A 64 40.49 -42.98 57.82
C VAL A 64 39.38 -43.08 56.77
N SER A 65 38.72 -44.25 56.70
CA SER A 65 37.61 -44.56 55.78
C SER A 65 36.23 -44.14 56.36
N PRO A 66 35.06 -44.47 55.76
CA PRO A 66 34.24 -43.49 55.03
C PRO A 66 32.84 -43.31 55.63
N SER A 67 32.21 -42.14 55.43
CA SER A 67 30.75 -42.04 55.49
C SER A 67 30.21 -41.04 54.46
N SER A 68 29.70 -41.64 53.38
CA SER A 68 28.46 -41.31 52.70
C SER A 68 28.00 -39.84 52.74
N GLY A 69 28.30 -39.12 51.67
CA GLY A 69 27.64 -37.87 51.34
C GLY A 69 27.89 -37.54 49.88
N ASN A 70 26.88 -37.74 49.03
CA ASN A 70 26.82 -37.19 47.67
C ASN A 70 27.17 -35.70 47.71
N GLN A 71 28.33 -35.33 47.17
CA GLN A 71 28.63 -33.96 46.78
C GLN A 71 29.13 -34.00 45.35
N GLY A 72 28.39 -33.30 44.47
CA GLY A 72 28.73 -33.16 43.07
C GLY A 72 30.13 -32.61 42.90
N ALA A 73 30.78 -33.07 41.83
CA ALA A 73 32.09 -32.60 41.42
C ALA A 73 32.14 -31.06 41.33
N GLU A 74 32.87 -30.44 42.26
CA GLU A 74 33.28 -29.03 42.15
C GLU A 74 34.20 -28.88 40.93
N PRO A 75 33.95 -27.94 40.00
CA PRO A 75 34.87 -27.70 38.92
C PRO A 75 36.14 -27.04 39.49
N LEU A 76 37.26 -27.76 39.38
CA LEU A 76 38.62 -27.29 39.69
C LEU A 76 38.96 -26.00 38.91
N SER A 77 38.66 -24.84 39.49
CA SER A 77 39.05 -23.53 38.96
C SER A 77 39.75 -22.74 40.07
N GLY A 78 41.02 -22.37 39.88
CA GLY A 78 41.81 -21.60 40.86
C GLY A 78 41.32 -20.17 41.15
N GLY A 79 40.16 -19.78 40.62
CA GLY A 79 39.48 -18.52 40.88
C GLY A 79 38.53 -18.66 42.05
N ARG A 80 38.62 -17.74 43.02
CA ARG A 80 37.66 -17.64 44.12
C ARG A 80 37.05 -16.26 44.06
N ALA A 81 35.76 -16.19 43.75
CA ALA A 81 34.97 -15.01 44.03
C ALA A 81 35.04 -14.79 45.55
N VAL A 82 35.46 -13.59 45.96
CA VAL A 82 35.62 -13.28 47.40
C VAL A 82 34.26 -12.91 48.01
N GLY A 83 33.20 -12.85 47.18
CA GLY A 83 31.79 -12.68 47.56
C GLY A 83 30.81 -13.41 46.61
N GLU A 84 29.53 -13.25 46.90
CA GLU A 84 28.32 -13.96 46.39
C GLU A 84 28.05 -13.93 44.86
N ASP A 85 28.90 -13.29 44.04
CA ASP A 85 28.62 -13.15 42.60
C ASP A 85 29.19 -14.32 41.80
N VAL A 86 28.41 -15.41 41.75
CA VAL A 86 28.69 -16.67 41.04
C VAL A 86 28.79 -16.48 39.52
N ARG A 87 28.46 -15.28 39.01
CA ARG A 87 28.46 -14.95 37.57
C ARG A 87 29.83 -14.61 37.00
N ALA A 88 30.84 -14.38 37.84
CA ALA A 88 32.18 -13.99 37.42
C ALA A 88 33.13 -15.19 37.26
N PHE A 89 33.79 -15.31 36.10
CA PHE A 89 34.77 -16.35 35.80
C PHE A 89 35.99 -15.76 35.08
N PHE A 90 37.19 -15.94 35.63
CA PHE A 90 38.41 -15.45 34.99
C PHE A 90 39.03 -16.50 34.08
N ASN A 91 39.06 -16.19 32.78
CA ASN A 91 39.62 -17.05 31.75
C ASN A 91 41.07 -16.63 31.44
N VAL A 92 42.00 -17.58 31.65
CA VAL A 92 43.44 -17.41 31.42
C VAL A 92 43.95 -18.15 30.17
N SER A 93 43.07 -18.84 29.43
CA SER A 93 43.47 -19.54 28.19
C SER A 93 43.45 -18.63 26.96
N SER A 94 42.91 -17.42 27.08
CA SER A 94 42.91 -16.36 26.07
C SER A 94 44.09 -15.41 26.25
N ALA A 95 44.50 -14.75 25.16
CA ALA A 95 45.49 -13.68 25.16
C ALA A 95 44.88 -12.42 24.51
N PRO A 96 44.64 -11.32 25.25
CA PRO A 96 44.83 -11.21 26.71
C PRO A 96 43.83 -12.07 27.49
N ALA A 97 44.19 -12.43 28.72
CA ALA A 97 43.26 -13.06 29.66
C ALA A 97 42.09 -12.11 29.95
N HIS A 98 40.94 -12.62 30.39
CA HIS A 98 39.77 -11.77 30.62
C HIS A 98 38.84 -12.29 31.72
N LEU A 99 38.18 -11.36 32.40
CA LEU A 99 37.09 -11.69 33.31
C LEU A 99 35.78 -11.75 32.52
N GLN A 100 35.18 -12.93 32.49
CA GLN A 100 33.84 -13.17 31.97
C GLN A 100 32.83 -12.89 33.08
N LEU A 101 31.85 -12.05 32.78
CA LEU A 101 30.69 -11.82 33.64
C LEU A 101 29.45 -12.31 32.88
N SER A 102 28.85 -13.43 33.32
CA SER A 102 27.66 -14.01 32.70
C SER A 102 26.40 -13.23 33.08
N ASP A 103 25.41 -13.25 32.19
CA ASP A 103 24.14 -12.54 32.36
C ASP A 103 24.36 -11.06 32.75
N ALA A 104 24.95 -10.28 31.85
CA ALA A 104 25.28 -8.88 32.14
C ALA A 104 24.02 -8.04 32.41
N GLN A 105 23.99 -7.33 33.54
CA GLN A 105 22.85 -6.54 34.00
C GLN A 105 23.21 -5.06 34.13
N GLY A 106 22.21 -4.16 34.14
CA GLY A 106 22.46 -2.71 34.27
C GLY A 106 23.24 -2.32 35.54
N THR A 107 23.10 -3.10 36.62
CA THR A 107 23.87 -2.92 37.86
C THR A 107 25.36 -3.27 37.74
N ASP A 108 25.75 -3.97 36.67
CA ASP A 108 27.15 -4.31 36.39
C ASP A 108 27.93 -3.13 35.79
N GLU A 109 27.24 -2.11 35.30
CA GLU A 109 27.86 -0.91 34.76
C GLU A 109 28.79 -0.22 35.78
N GLY A 110 29.96 0.22 35.30
CA GLY A 110 30.94 0.87 36.16
C GLY A 110 32.38 0.72 35.70
N VAL A 111 33.29 1.21 36.53
CA VAL A 111 34.74 1.12 36.28
C VAL A 111 35.31 -0.10 36.99
N TYR A 112 35.80 -1.06 36.24
CA TYR A 112 36.54 -2.21 36.74
C TYR A 112 38.03 -1.90 36.75
N ARG A 113 38.75 -2.44 37.75
CA ARG A 113 40.21 -2.34 37.81
C ARG A 113 40.80 -3.73 37.97
N CYS A 114 41.53 -4.18 36.95
CA CYS A 114 42.35 -5.38 37.05
C CYS A 114 43.72 -4.99 37.64
N LYS A 115 44.17 -5.69 38.66
CA LYS A 115 45.50 -5.52 39.27
C LYS A 115 46.23 -6.86 39.27
N VAL A 116 47.41 -6.87 38.66
CA VAL A 116 48.22 -8.07 38.46
C VAL A 116 49.49 -7.95 39.29
N HIS A 117 49.78 -8.99 40.08
CA HIS A 117 50.98 -9.07 40.90
C HIS A 117 51.90 -10.18 40.36
N PHE A 118 53.13 -9.80 40.04
CA PHE A 118 54.20 -10.70 39.59
C PHE A 118 55.14 -11.04 40.76
N LYS A 119 56.05 -12.01 40.57
CA LYS A 119 56.99 -12.42 41.62
C LYS A 119 58.11 -11.41 41.84
N ALA A 120 58.63 -10.80 40.78
CA ALA A 120 59.74 -9.84 40.86
C ALA A 120 59.45 -8.47 40.23
N SER A 121 58.58 -8.43 39.22
CA SER A 121 58.25 -7.24 38.45
C SER A 121 57.27 -6.36 39.20
N PRO A 122 57.29 -5.03 38.94
CA PRO A 122 56.29 -4.12 39.49
C PRO A 122 54.88 -4.56 39.13
N SER A 123 53.98 -4.47 40.11
CA SER A 123 52.57 -4.80 39.88
C SER A 123 51.95 -3.85 38.88
N TRP A 124 51.14 -4.38 37.98
CA TRP A 124 50.45 -3.63 36.94
C TRP A 124 48.97 -3.45 37.27
N SER A 125 48.35 -2.40 36.74
CA SER A 125 46.90 -2.24 36.81
C SER A 125 46.30 -1.51 35.61
N GLN A 126 45.12 -1.96 35.20
CA GLN A 126 44.34 -1.37 34.10
C GLN A 126 42.92 -1.05 34.57
N ARG A 127 42.36 0.06 34.07
CA ARG A 127 40.96 0.43 34.31
C ARG A 127 40.14 0.13 33.06
N ILE A 128 38.96 -0.42 33.25
CA ILE A 128 38.02 -0.81 32.19
C ILE A 128 36.67 -0.19 32.53
N GLN A 129 36.11 0.63 31.64
CA GLN A 129 34.73 1.10 31.73
C GLN A 129 33.83 0.06 31.06
N LEU A 130 32.99 -0.61 31.85
CA LEU A 130 31.94 -1.47 31.34
C LEU A 130 30.66 -0.65 31.19
N THR A 131 30.08 -0.61 29.99
CA THR A 131 28.75 -0.05 29.73
C THR A 131 27.82 -1.16 29.23
N ILE A 132 26.61 -1.22 29.79
CA ILE A 132 25.62 -2.23 29.40
C ILE A 132 24.61 -1.61 28.45
N THR A 133 24.47 -2.23 27.28
CA THR A 133 23.61 -1.73 26.21
C THR A 133 22.40 -2.64 26.00
N ASP A 134 21.26 -2.05 25.66
CA ASP A 134 20.04 -2.73 25.29
C ASP A 134 19.79 -2.63 23.78
N PRO A 135 19.57 -3.77 23.08
CA PRO A 135 19.28 -3.75 21.66
C PRO A 135 17.99 -2.94 21.41
N PRO A 136 17.89 -2.29 20.24
CA PRO A 136 16.70 -1.54 19.91
C PRO A 136 15.47 -2.44 19.89
N TRP A 137 14.41 -2.04 20.57
CA TRP A 137 13.12 -2.71 20.49
C TRP A 137 12.49 -2.48 19.11
N PHE A 138 11.56 -3.36 18.73
CA PHE A 138 10.80 -3.20 17.49
C PHE A 138 10.12 -1.82 17.45
N PRO A 139 10.35 -1.02 16.38
CA PRO A 139 9.72 0.27 16.26
C PRO A 139 8.20 0.13 16.11
N GLY A 140 7.46 1.12 16.64
CA GLY A 140 6.02 1.25 16.47
C GLY A 140 5.67 2.52 15.69
N LEU A 141 4.72 2.40 14.75
CA LEU A 141 4.16 3.53 14.01
C LEU A 141 2.83 3.95 14.62
N HIS A 142 2.61 5.25 14.74
CA HIS A 142 1.41 5.84 15.32
C HIS A 142 0.92 7.03 14.50
N ASP A 143 -0.39 7.26 14.47
CA ASP A 143 -0.97 8.46 13.86
C ASP A 143 -0.95 9.68 14.80
N SER A 144 -1.55 10.79 14.36
CA SER A 144 -1.69 12.02 15.15
C SER A 144 -2.53 11.86 16.43
N LEU A 145 -3.38 10.83 16.52
CA LEU A 145 -4.19 10.50 17.69
C LEU A 145 -3.49 9.50 18.62
N GLY A 146 -2.27 9.06 18.28
CA GLY A 146 -1.51 8.05 19.03
C GLY A 146 -1.97 6.62 18.79
N ARG A 147 -2.82 6.36 17.79
CA ARG A 147 -3.27 5.00 17.43
C ARG A 147 -2.18 4.29 16.66
N ARG A 148 -1.95 3.03 16.99
CA ARG A 148 -0.94 2.19 16.33
C ARG A 148 -1.35 1.88 14.88
N LEU A 149 -0.40 2.01 13.96
CA LEU A 149 -0.57 1.79 12.53
C LEU A 149 0.13 0.51 12.11
N GLU A 150 -0.60 -0.39 11.45
CA GLU A 150 -0.10 -1.69 10.98
C GLU A 150 -0.78 -2.08 9.66
N GLY A 151 -0.06 -2.76 8.78
CA GLY A 151 -0.62 -3.24 7.51
C GLY A 151 -1.08 -2.12 6.56
N ASP A 152 -2.30 -2.24 6.05
CA ASP A 152 -2.92 -1.28 5.14
C ASP A 152 -3.57 -0.13 5.93
N VAL A 153 -3.13 1.11 5.68
CA VAL A 153 -3.56 2.30 6.41
C VAL A 153 -4.23 3.29 5.45
N GLY A 154 -5.43 3.74 5.81
CA GLY A 154 -6.28 4.63 5.01
C GLY A 154 -7.73 4.13 4.97
N PRO A 155 -8.50 4.46 3.93
CA PRO A 155 -8.09 5.20 2.72
C PRO A 155 -7.96 6.71 2.94
N TYR A 156 -6.94 7.33 2.34
CA TYR A 156 -6.71 8.77 2.38
C TYR A 156 -7.09 9.45 1.07
N GLN A 157 -7.50 10.72 1.15
CA GLN A 157 -7.73 11.56 -0.03
C GLN A 157 -6.45 12.28 -0.45
N GLU A 158 -6.38 12.66 -1.72
CA GLU A 158 -5.30 13.50 -2.23
C GLU A 158 -5.29 14.87 -1.53
N GLY A 159 -4.09 15.37 -1.19
CA GLY A 159 -3.90 16.61 -0.46
C GLY A 159 -4.05 16.51 1.06
N ALA A 160 -4.44 15.34 1.61
CA ALA A 160 -4.51 15.14 3.05
C ALA A 160 -3.12 15.26 3.71
N ASN A 161 -3.06 15.88 4.89
CA ASN A 161 -1.82 15.98 5.66
C ASN A 161 -1.75 14.86 6.70
N LEU A 162 -0.77 13.98 6.56
CA LEU A 162 -0.53 12.87 7.48
C LEU A 162 0.66 13.18 8.37
N LYS A 163 0.50 12.87 9.66
CA LYS A 163 1.55 12.93 10.66
C LYS A 163 1.73 11.55 11.26
N ILE A 164 2.85 10.90 10.92
CA ILE A 164 3.16 9.54 11.34
C ILE A 164 4.34 9.61 12.31
N THR A 165 4.17 9.09 13.52
CA THR A 165 5.22 9.03 14.53
C THR A 165 5.79 7.61 14.59
N CYS A 166 7.11 7.50 14.45
CA CYS A 166 7.85 6.29 14.78
C CYS A 166 8.47 6.40 16.17
N THR A 167 8.35 5.35 16.98
CA THR A 167 8.94 5.27 18.32
C THR A 167 9.66 3.95 18.52
N ALA A 168 10.86 3.97 19.10
CA ALA A 168 11.58 2.77 19.53
C ALA A 168 12.32 3.03 20.85
N LYS A 169 12.60 1.95 21.60
CA LYS A 169 13.34 2.02 22.86
C LYS A 169 14.68 1.32 22.71
N GLY A 170 15.70 1.77 23.44
CA GLY A 170 17.01 1.11 23.46
C GLY A 170 18.03 1.84 24.33
N SER A 171 19.19 1.23 24.53
CA SER A 171 20.33 1.84 25.22
C SER A 171 21.63 1.49 24.49
N PRO A 172 22.34 2.43 23.85
CA PRO A 172 21.96 3.83 23.71
C PRO A 172 20.65 3.98 22.89
N PRO A 173 19.95 5.12 23.01
CA PRO A 173 18.76 5.40 22.23
C PRO A 173 19.03 5.21 20.72
N PRO A 174 18.22 4.41 19.99
CA PRO A 174 18.49 4.12 18.59
C PRO A 174 18.16 5.30 17.68
N LEU A 175 18.84 5.42 16.55
CA LEU A 175 18.48 6.37 15.51
C LEU A 175 17.32 5.82 14.68
N LEU A 176 16.34 6.66 14.36
CA LEU A 176 15.18 6.27 13.55
C LEU A 176 15.34 6.79 12.13
N VAL A 177 15.18 5.91 11.15
CA VAL A 177 15.35 6.23 9.74
C VAL A 177 14.08 5.86 8.98
N TRP A 178 13.52 6.84 8.29
CA TRP A 178 12.39 6.62 7.39
C TRP A 178 12.87 6.17 6.01
N SER A 179 12.17 5.20 5.44
CA SER A 179 12.43 4.67 4.10
C SER A 179 11.12 4.25 3.42
N GLY A 180 11.08 4.30 2.10
CA GLY A 180 9.94 3.80 1.31
C GLY A 180 9.59 4.76 0.18
N GLY A 181 9.72 4.28 -1.07
CA GLY A 181 9.17 4.83 -2.34
C GLY A 181 9.47 6.26 -2.77
N TRP A 182 9.66 7.18 -1.85
CA TRP A 182 9.79 8.60 -2.08
C TRP A 182 10.84 9.18 -1.11
N ARG A 183 11.41 10.30 -1.56
CA ARG A 183 12.62 10.97 -1.07
C ARG A 183 12.78 10.88 0.45
N ARG A 184 13.99 10.52 0.94
CA ARG A 184 14.38 10.53 2.36
C ARG A 184 13.95 11.85 3.01
N GLN A 185 12.74 11.92 3.57
CA GLN A 185 12.37 12.98 4.48
C GLN A 185 13.02 12.61 5.80
N ALA A 186 14.15 13.24 6.06
CA ALA A 186 14.81 13.18 7.35
C ALA A 186 13.89 13.86 8.38
N GLY A 187 12.99 13.09 9.00
CA GLY A 187 12.43 13.48 10.29
C GLY A 187 13.57 13.49 11.29
N GLU A 188 13.78 14.62 11.97
CA GLU A 188 14.77 14.70 13.04
C GLU A 188 14.41 13.67 14.13
N THR A 189 15.38 12.82 14.49
CA THR A 189 15.18 11.88 15.59
C THR A 189 15.39 12.64 16.90
N GLN A 190 14.32 12.70 17.69
CA GLN A 190 14.34 13.26 19.03
C GLN A 190 14.54 12.13 20.03
N HIS A 191 15.40 12.36 21.02
CA HIS A 191 15.64 11.41 22.09
C HIS A 191 14.98 11.92 23.37
N GLU A 192 13.99 11.17 23.85
CA GLU A 192 13.36 11.40 25.14
C GLU A 192 14.10 10.55 26.19
N VAL A 193 14.79 11.25 27.09
CA VAL A 193 15.46 10.62 28.25
C VAL A 193 14.42 10.46 29.34
N GLY A 194 13.82 9.27 29.44
CA GLY A 194 13.11 8.85 30.65
C GLY A 194 14.11 8.68 31.79
N GLY A 195 13.68 8.77 33.06
CA GLY A 195 14.54 8.70 34.24
C GLY A 195 15.32 7.38 34.47
N GLY A 196 15.43 6.49 33.47
CA GLY A 196 16.17 5.23 33.52
C GLY A 196 17.17 5.08 32.36
N ALA A 197 18.01 4.03 32.41
CA ALA A 197 19.08 3.78 31.44
C ALA A 197 18.61 3.46 30.00
N VAL A 198 17.32 3.13 29.81
CA VAL A 198 16.70 2.89 28.50
C VAL A 198 16.03 4.17 28.02
N GLY A 199 16.53 4.73 26.92
CA GLY A 199 15.92 5.90 26.31
C GLY A 199 14.86 5.55 25.26
N VAL A 200 14.00 6.52 24.97
CA VAL A 200 12.98 6.41 23.91
C VAL A 200 13.36 7.35 22.78
N SER A 201 13.48 6.83 21.58
CA SER A 201 13.65 7.63 20.37
C SER A 201 12.32 7.83 19.68
N ARG A 202 12.07 9.06 19.22
CA ARG A 202 10.87 9.48 18.51
C ARG A 202 11.26 10.21 17.24
N SER A 203 10.65 9.86 16.11
CA SER A 203 10.80 10.60 14.86
C SER A 203 9.44 10.78 14.22
N VAL A 204 9.21 11.93 13.60
CA VAL A 204 7.92 12.32 13.02
C VAL A 204 8.09 12.54 11.53
N LEU A 205 7.21 11.91 10.76
CA LEU A 205 7.08 12.09 9.33
C LEU A 205 5.80 12.89 9.03
N GLU A 206 5.97 14.07 8.43
CA GLU A 206 4.87 14.90 7.95
C GLU A 206 4.79 14.81 6.42
N LEU A 207 3.70 14.23 5.94
CA LEU A 207 3.50 13.89 4.54
C LEU A 207 2.20 14.51 4.02
N GLN A 208 2.31 15.33 2.98
CA GLN A 208 1.15 15.71 2.17
C GLN A 208 0.89 14.62 1.13
N VAL A 209 -0.30 14.01 1.18
CA VAL A 209 -0.68 12.88 0.32
C VAL A 209 -0.78 13.35 -1.13
N SER A 210 -0.12 12.63 -2.03
CA SER A 210 -0.16 12.82 -3.48
C SER A 210 -0.52 11.51 -4.18
N ARG A 211 -0.90 11.58 -5.45
CA ARG A 211 -1.23 10.40 -6.27
C ARG A 211 -0.09 9.38 -6.34
N ALA A 212 1.15 9.85 -6.26
CA ALA A 212 2.34 9.00 -6.27
C ALA A 212 2.45 8.10 -5.03
N HIS A 213 1.71 8.39 -3.96
CA HIS A 213 1.71 7.57 -2.74
C HIS A 213 0.70 6.42 -2.78
N ALA A 214 -0.10 6.29 -3.83
CA ALA A 214 -1.09 5.22 -3.96
C ALA A 214 -0.42 3.84 -3.93
N ASP A 215 -0.85 2.99 -2.99
CA ASP A 215 -0.35 1.62 -2.80
C ASP A 215 1.16 1.51 -2.49
N THR A 216 1.77 2.62 -2.07
CA THR A 216 3.17 2.68 -1.64
C THR A 216 3.34 2.30 -0.17
N THR A 217 4.56 1.92 0.20
CA THR A 217 4.91 1.58 1.59
C THR A 217 5.73 2.67 2.26
N ILE A 218 5.47 2.85 3.56
CA ILE A 218 6.29 3.68 4.45
C ILE A 218 6.87 2.75 5.51
N SER A 219 8.18 2.81 5.67
CA SER A 219 8.92 2.02 6.63
C SER A 219 9.74 2.91 7.56
N CYS A 220 9.80 2.53 8.84
CA CYS A 220 10.72 3.11 9.81
C CYS A 220 11.66 2.01 10.31
N SER A 221 12.96 2.25 10.22
CA SER A 221 14.00 1.36 10.71
C SER A 221 14.75 1.95 11.89
N THR A 222 15.16 1.09 12.81
CA THR A 222 16.07 1.43 13.89
C THR A 222 17.51 1.15 13.44
N THR A 223 18.38 2.14 13.59
CA THR A 223 19.82 2.01 13.34
C THR A 223 20.56 2.33 14.64
N ASN A 224 21.46 1.46 15.05
CA ASN A 224 22.32 1.71 16.20
C ASN A 224 23.72 1.23 15.85
N ALA A 225 24.71 2.13 15.92
CA ALA A 225 26.08 1.86 15.48
C ALA A 225 26.74 0.70 16.25
N SER A 226 26.24 0.38 17.45
CA SER A 226 26.72 -0.71 18.30
C SER A 226 26.09 -2.07 18.00
N TYR A 227 25.11 -2.15 17.09
CA TYR A 227 24.35 -3.37 16.81
C TYR A 227 24.30 -3.70 15.32
N THR A 228 24.40 -4.99 15.00
CA THR A 228 24.22 -5.50 13.62
C THR A 228 22.75 -5.74 13.27
N LEU A 229 21.89 -5.94 14.26
CA LEU A 229 20.46 -6.19 14.09
C LEU A 229 19.69 -4.86 14.02
N MET A 230 19.04 -4.63 12.87
CA MET A 230 18.11 -3.52 12.64
C MET A 230 16.68 -4.05 12.58
N HIS A 231 15.74 -3.35 13.20
CA HIS A 231 14.32 -3.67 13.12
C HIS A 231 13.60 -2.66 12.25
N THR A 232 12.73 -3.14 11.36
CA THR A 232 11.97 -2.31 10.45
C THR A 232 10.48 -2.62 10.58
N VAL A 233 9.68 -1.57 10.75
CA VAL A 233 8.21 -1.62 10.70
C VAL A 233 7.74 -0.96 9.41
N THR A 234 6.75 -1.55 8.76
CA THR A 234 6.23 -1.09 7.46
C THR A 234 4.71 -1.03 7.46
N ILE A 235 4.17 0.04 6.88
CA ILE A 235 2.75 0.20 6.57
C ILE A 235 2.58 0.48 5.07
N LYS A 236 1.40 0.20 4.55
CA LYS A 236 1.03 0.45 3.15
C LYS A 236 -0.08 1.49 3.10
N LEU A 237 0.15 2.57 2.35
CA LEU A 237 -0.82 3.65 2.20
C LEU A 237 -1.89 3.27 1.19
N LYS A 238 -3.16 3.32 1.62
CA LYS A 238 -4.32 3.20 0.75
C LYS A 238 -4.91 4.57 0.49
N LEU A 239 -5.16 4.88 -0.77
CA LEU A 239 -5.72 6.16 -1.21
C LEU A 239 -7.03 5.93 -1.95
N ASN A 240 -7.88 6.95 -1.97
CA ASN A 240 -9.00 7.08 -2.90
C ASN A 240 -8.73 8.28 -3.81
N LEU A 241 -8.59 8.05 -5.11
CA LEU A 241 -8.27 9.09 -6.09
C LEU A 241 -9.37 9.20 -7.14
N ALA A 242 -9.84 10.41 -7.38
CA ALA A 242 -10.74 10.71 -8.48
C ALA A 242 -10.00 10.63 -9.84
N PRO A 243 -10.73 10.39 -10.95
CA PRO A 243 -10.17 10.52 -12.29
C PRO A 243 -9.60 11.91 -12.53
N VAL A 244 -8.48 11.98 -13.26
CA VAL A 244 -7.89 13.25 -13.73
C VAL A 244 -8.32 13.54 -15.16
N GLU A 245 -8.59 12.50 -15.94
CA GLU A 245 -8.96 12.61 -17.34
C GLU A 245 -9.97 11.50 -17.67
N VAL A 246 -11.01 11.87 -18.42
CA VAL A 246 -11.99 10.98 -19.01
C VAL A 246 -12.09 11.37 -20.47
N THR A 247 -11.95 10.41 -21.37
CA THR A 247 -12.05 10.64 -22.83
C THR A 247 -13.00 9.65 -23.45
N LEU A 248 -14.00 10.16 -24.18
CA LEU A 248 -14.98 9.39 -24.92
C LEU A 248 -14.59 9.36 -26.39
N SER A 249 -14.37 8.15 -26.91
CA SER A 249 -14.05 7.91 -28.31
C SER A 249 -15.16 7.10 -28.96
N GLY A 250 -15.57 7.53 -30.15
CA GLY A 250 -16.57 6.85 -30.97
C GLY A 250 -15.97 6.38 -32.30
N PRO A 251 -16.80 5.76 -33.15
CA PRO A 251 -16.41 5.42 -34.51
C PRO A 251 -16.16 6.69 -35.35
N SER A 252 -15.24 6.61 -36.31
CA SER A 252 -14.93 7.71 -37.24
C SER A 252 -15.87 7.77 -38.46
N TYR A 253 -16.87 6.88 -38.52
CA TYR A 253 -17.84 6.78 -39.61
C TYR A 253 -19.22 7.24 -39.16
N ASP A 254 -20.08 7.57 -40.12
CA ASP A 254 -21.46 7.98 -39.86
C ASP A 254 -22.27 6.84 -39.22
N LEU A 255 -23.00 7.15 -38.15
CA LEU A 255 -23.85 6.19 -37.45
C LEU A 255 -25.12 5.94 -38.27
N ASN A 256 -25.63 4.71 -38.25
CA ASN A 256 -26.92 4.36 -38.88
C ASN A 256 -27.89 3.89 -37.80
N ALA A 257 -29.13 4.36 -37.85
CA ALA A 257 -30.15 3.98 -36.90
C ALA A 257 -30.38 2.45 -36.89
N GLY A 258 -30.45 1.87 -35.69
CA GLY A 258 -30.60 0.43 -35.46
C GLY A 258 -29.34 -0.41 -35.66
N VAL A 259 -28.24 0.17 -36.15
CA VAL A 259 -26.96 -0.53 -36.32
C VAL A 259 -26.07 -0.28 -35.11
N THR A 260 -25.65 -1.34 -34.43
CA THR A 260 -24.80 -1.24 -33.24
C THR A 260 -23.44 -0.62 -33.57
N ALA A 261 -23.11 0.45 -32.87
CA ALA A 261 -21.82 1.13 -32.88
C ALA A 261 -21.09 0.92 -31.54
N THR A 262 -19.76 1.00 -31.58
CA THR A 262 -18.92 0.81 -30.41
C THR A 262 -18.31 2.13 -29.98
N PHE A 263 -18.51 2.47 -28.71
CA PHE A 263 -17.90 3.62 -28.05
C PHE A 263 -16.98 3.15 -26.94
N THR A 264 -15.85 3.82 -26.76
CA THR A 264 -14.89 3.54 -25.70
C THR A 264 -14.73 4.76 -24.81
N CYS A 265 -14.89 4.56 -23.51
CA CYS A 265 -14.65 5.58 -22.51
C CYS A 265 -13.40 5.22 -21.72
N ARG A 266 -12.33 5.99 -21.90
CA ARG A 266 -11.07 5.78 -21.21
C ARG A 266 -11.01 6.69 -19.99
N VAL A 267 -10.80 6.09 -18.81
CA VAL A 267 -10.73 6.76 -17.52
C VAL A 267 -9.31 6.65 -16.99
N VAL A 268 -8.68 7.80 -16.71
CA VAL A 268 -7.28 7.88 -16.28
C VAL A 268 -7.19 8.47 -14.88
N GLY A 269 -6.40 7.81 -14.03
CA GLY A 269 -6.07 8.25 -12.69
C GLY A 269 -7.01 7.77 -11.58
N ALA A 270 -8.16 7.17 -11.89
CA ALA A 270 -9.05 6.67 -10.85
C ALA A 270 -8.41 5.53 -10.04
N TRP A 271 -8.51 5.57 -8.71
CA TRP A 271 -7.97 4.55 -7.80
C TRP A 271 -8.90 4.34 -6.59
N PRO A 272 -9.12 3.10 -6.09
CA PRO A 272 -8.51 1.83 -6.49
C PRO A 272 -9.13 1.17 -7.73
N SER A 273 -10.37 1.51 -8.07
CA SER A 273 -11.01 1.04 -9.30
C SER A 273 -11.90 2.13 -9.89
N SER A 274 -11.94 2.18 -11.22
CA SER A 274 -12.80 3.11 -11.95
C SER A 274 -14.21 2.56 -12.10
N ARG A 275 -15.16 3.45 -12.37
CA ARG A 275 -16.53 3.15 -12.78
C ARG A 275 -16.97 4.20 -13.81
N VAL A 276 -17.99 3.88 -14.59
CA VAL A 276 -18.60 4.82 -15.54
C VAL A 276 -20.12 4.84 -15.43
N GLN A 277 -20.72 6.00 -15.70
CA GLN A 277 -22.15 6.17 -15.96
C GLN A 277 -22.34 6.70 -17.37
N TRP A 278 -23.34 6.17 -18.07
CA TRP A 278 -23.67 6.58 -19.44
C TRP A 278 -24.91 7.44 -19.46
N TRP A 279 -24.85 8.51 -20.24
CA TRP A 279 -25.95 9.45 -20.41
C TRP A 279 -26.18 9.70 -21.89
N LEU A 280 -27.43 9.71 -22.31
CA LEU A 280 -27.84 10.02 -23.67
C LEU A 280 -29.02 10.97 -23.61
N ALA A 281 -28.99 12.06 -24.40
CA ALA A 281 -30.03 13.09 -24.40
C ALA A 281 -30.36 13.61 -22.98
N GLY A 282 -29.31 13.80 -22.16
CA GLY A 282 -29.43 14.26 -20.78
C GLY A 282 -30.06 13.25 -19.80
N LYS A 283 -30.30 12.00 -20.20
CA LYS A 283 -30.85 10.94 -19.33
C LYS A 283 -29.82 9.84 -19.07
N GLN A 284 -29.68 9.47 -17.80
CA GLN A 284 -28.84 8.33 -17.43
C GLN A 284 -29.49 7.02 -17.86
N PHE A 285 -28.68 6.10 -18.38
CA PHE A 285 -29.07 4.74 -18.66
C PHE A 285 -27.98 3.76 -18.19
N ASN A 286 -28.34 2.49 -18.02
CA ASN A 286 -27.46 1.44 -17.49
C ASN A 286 -27.23 0.37 -18.55
N PRO A 287 -26.37 0.62 -19.56
CA PRO A 287 -26.08 -0.36 -20.59
C PRO A 287 -25.18 -1.47 -20.05
N HIS A 288 -25.14 -2.59 -20.78
CA HIS A 288 -24.07 -3.55 -20.59
C HIS A 288 -22.77 -2.97 -21.15
N THR A 289 -21.74 -2.88 -20.31
CA THR A 289 -20.42 -2.39 -20.70
C THR A 289 -19.33 -3.34 -20.26
N ILE A 290 -18.26 -3.38 -21.04
CA ILE A 290 -17.11 -4.25 -20.79
C ILE A 290 -15.96 -3.39 -20.27
N GLU A 291 -15.47 -3.70 -19.08
CA GLU A 291 -14.26 -3.08 -18.52
C GLU A 291 -13.01 -3.80 -19.01
N LYS A 292 -12.02 -3.03 -19.47
CA LYS A 292 -10.68 -3.49 -19.76
C LYS A 292 -9.69 -2.65 -18.97
N VAL A 293 -9.02 -3.27 -18.00
CA VAL A 293 -7.97 -2.64 -17.21
C VAL A 293 -6.67 -2.61 -18.03
N LEU A 294 -6.23 -1.42 -18.44
CA LEU A 294 -5.02 -1.24 -19.24
C LEU A 294 -3.77 -1.12 -18.36
N SER A 295 -3.92 -0.51 -17.19
CA SER A 295 -2.88 -0.42 -16.16
C SER A 295 -3.52 -0.19 -14.79
N ALA A 296 -2.71 -0.11 -13.74
CA ALA A 296 -3.21 0.05 -12.38
C ALA A 296 -4.06 1.32 -12.17
N ASN A 297 -3.85 2.39 -12.96
CA ASN A 297 -4.59 3.64 -12.90
C ASN A 297 -5.30 4.02 -14.21
N VAL A 298 -5.39 3.12 -15.19
CA VAL A 298 -6.07 3.38 -16.47
C VAL A 298 -6.98 2.22 -16.83
N SER A 299 -8.24 2.55 -17.08
CA SER A 299 -9.28 1.62 -17.48
C SER A 299 -10.00 2.14 -18.72
N GLU A 300 -10.52 1.20 -19.50
CA GLU A 300 -11.30 1.47 -20.70
C GLU A 300 -12.63 0.74 -20.58
N TRP A 301 -13.72 1.46 -20.81
CA TRP A 301 -15.08 0.96 -20.73
C TRP A 301 -15.72 1.00 -22.12
N THR A 302 -16.07 -0.18 -22.63
CA THR A 302 -16.67 -0.32 -23.96
C THR A 302 -18.18 -0.37 -23.87
N LEU A 303 -18.86 0.49 -24.63
CA LEU A 303 -20.29 0.54 -24.83
C LEU A 303 -20.64 0.10 -26.25
N HIS A 304 -21.59 -0.83 -26.37
CA HIS A 304 -22.25 -1.14 -27.64
C HIS A 304 -23.62 -0.45 -27.67
N LEU A 305 -23.75 0.58 -28.50
CA LEU A 305 -24.95 1.42 -28.61
C LEU A 305 -25.60 1.21 -29.97
N SER A 306 -26.89 0.90 -29.99
CA SER A 306 -27.71 0.91 -31.21
C SER A 306 -28.52 2.22 -31.24
N PRO A 307 -28.07 3.26 -31.98
CA PRO A 307 -28.73 4.56 -31.95
C PRO A 307 -30.09 4.54 -32.64
N GLU A 308 -31.02 5.35 -32.16
CA GLU A 308 -32.34 5.56 -32.73
C GLU A 308 -32.41 6.87 -33.54
N PRO A 309 -33.42 7.05 -34.42
CA PRO A 309 -33.60 8.32 -35.15
C PRO A 309 -33.72 9.56 -34.24
N GLY A 310 -34.27 9.37 -33.04
CA GLY A 310 -34.41 10.44 -32.04
C GLY A 310 -33.10 10.85 -31.37
N ASP A 311 -32.04 10.06 -31.49
CA ASP A 311 -30.72 10.35 -30.91
C ASP A 311 -29.86 11.25 -31.82
N HIS A 312 -30.35 11.60 -33.01
CA HIS A 312 -29.62 12.48 -33.91
C HIS A 312 -29.49 13.88 -33.30
N MET A 313 -28.25 14.38 -33.26
CA MET A 313 -27.86 15.65 -32.63
C MET A 313 -27.98 15.66 -31.10
N GLU A 314 -28.19 14.50 -30.47
CA GLU A 314 -28.15 14.35 -29.03
C GLU A 314 -26.75 14.02 -28.53
N ASP A 315 -26.45 14.43 -27.30
CA ASP A 315 -25.16 14.19 -26.68
C ASP A 315 -25.13 12.83 -25.96
N LEU A 316 -24.13 12.02 -26.32
CA LEU A 316 -23.70 10.87 -25.56
C LEU A 316 -22.59 11.31 -24.61
N ALA A 317 -22.79 11.14 -23.31
CA ALA A 317 -21.79 11.43 -22.29
C ALA A 317 -21.33 10.15 -21.58
N CYS A 318 -20.02 10.05 -21.38
CA CYS A 318 -19.45 9.12 -20.41
C CYS A 318 -19.00 9.90 -19.18
N ARG A 319 -19.45 9.45 -18.01
CA ARG A 319 -19.08 10.03 -16.72
C ARG A 319 -18.25 9.04 -15.91
N GLY A 320 -16.94 9.25 -15.83
CA GLY A 320 -16.01 8.42 -15.08
C GLY A 320 -15.87 8.86 -13.64
N TYR A 321 -15.75 7.88 -12.73
CA TYR A 321 -15.54 8.12 -11.29
C TYR A 321 -14.74 6.98 -10.66
N SER A 322 -14.27 7.17 -9.41
CA SER A 322 -13.67 6.08 -8.63
C SER A 322 -14.73 5.41 -7.77
N ALA A 323 -14.70 4.08 -7.64
CA ALA A 323 -15.72 3.32 -6.91
C ALA A 323 -15.98 3.81 -5.47
N ASN A 324 -14.95 4.35 -4.82
CA ASN A 324 -15.03 4.88 -3.46
C ASN A 324 -15.33 6.39 -3.39
N LEU A 325 -15.42 7.07 -4.53
CA LEU A 325 -15.71 8.50 -4.66
C LEU A 325 -16.78 8.73 -5.74
N PRO A 326 -18.03 8.26 -5.52
CA PRO A 326 -19.10 8.37 -6.51
C PRO A 326 -19.51 9.81 -6.84
N ASP A 327 -19.28 10.74 -5.93
CA ASP A 327 -19.65 12.16 -6.12
C ASP A 327 -18.58 12.96 -6.88
N GLN A 328 -17.35 12.44 -7.01
CA GLN A 328 -16.25 13.11 -7.73
C GLN A 328 -16.15 12.57 -9.15
N VAL A 329 -16.95 13.15 -10.03
CA VAL A 329 -17.17 12.68 -11.38
C VAL A 329 -16.50 13.62 -12.39
N LEU A 330 -15.83 13.04 -13.38
CA LEU A 330 -15.36 13.74 -14.56
C LEU A 330 -16.07 13.17 -15.79
N ASN A 331 -16.42 14.02 -16.76
CA ASN A 331 -17.16 13.57 -17.93
C ASN A 331 -16.54 14.06 -19.23
N ASP A 332 -16.88 13.33 -20.30
CA ASP A 332 -16.64 13.73 -21.67
C ASP A 332 -17.87 13.41 -22.51
N THR A 333 -18.09 14.21 -23.54
CA THR A 333 -19.33 14.25 -24.33
C THR A 333 -19.03 14.25 -25.82
N THR A 334 -19.83 13.52 -26.58
CA THR A 334 -19.80 13.55 -28.04
C THR A 334 -21.22 13.61 -28.60
N THR A 335 -21.43 14.43 -29.63
CA THR A 335 -22.74 14.59 -30.28
C THR A 335 -22.91 13.52 -31.35
N LEU A 336 -24.05 12.82 -31.33
CA LEU A 336 -24.32 11.72 -32.25
C LEU A 336 -24.88 12.20 -33.60
N VAL A 337 -24.18 11.88 -34.69
CA VAL A 337 -24.68 12.11 -36.06
C VAL A 337 -25.22 10.79 -36.61
N VAL A 338 -26.53 10.59 -36.52
CA VAL A 338 -27.23 9.35 -36.87
C VAL A 338 -28.00 9.51 -38.17
N LYS A 339 -27.72 8.66 -39.16
CA LYS A 339 -28.46 8.54 -40.40
C LYS A 339 -29.64 7.59 -40.25
N PHE A 340 -30.79 7.98 -40.77
CA PHE A 340 -32.03 7.20 -40.69
C PHE A 340 -32.95 7.49 -41.86
N VAL A 341 -33.84 6.54 -42.13
CA VAL A 341 -34.81 6.63 -43.22
C VAL A 341 -35.87 7.71 -42.91
N PRO A 342 -36.44 8.39 -43.91
CA PRO A 342 -37.43 9.44 -43.67
C PRO A 342 -38.68 8.93 -42.92
N VAL A 343 -39.07 9.65 -41.88
CA VAL A 343 -40.31 9.46 -41.12
C VAL A 343 -41.21 10.67 -41.34
N ALA A 344 -42.35 10.45 -42.01
CA ALA A 344 -43.28 11.51 -42.38
C ALA A 344 -44.52 11.51 -41.47
N VAL A 345 -44.88 12.66 -40.91
CA VAL A 345 -46.11 12.87 -40.14
C VAL A 345 -46.99 13.85 -40.90
N VAL A 346 -48.22 13.43 -41.21
CA VAL A 346 -49.19 14.29 -41.89
C VAL A 346 -50.21 14.82 -40.88
N SER A 347 -50.40 16.14 -40.86
CA SER A 347 -51.43 16.82 -40.08
C SER A 347 -52.38 17.58 -41.00
N VAL A 348 -53.63 17.72 -40.57
CA VAL A 348 -54.66 18.46 -41.29
C VAL A 348 -55.20 19.57 -40.40
N SER A 349 -55.29 20.76 -40.96
CA SER A 349 -55.95 21.90 -40.35
C SER A 349 -57.10 22.36 -41.25
N ALA A 350 -58.23 22.71 -40.65
CA ALA A 350 -59.38 23.28 -41.36
C ALA A 350 -59.82 24.55 -40.62
N ASP A 351 -59.99 25.64 -41.34
CA ASP A 351 -60.44 26.91 -40.77
C ASP A 351 -61.97 26.87 -40.58
N GLY A 352 -62.40 26.55 -39.36
CA GLY A 352 -63.82 26.47 -38.98
C GLY A 352 -64.03 25.53 -37.79
N SER A 353 -64.89 25.93 -36.85
CA SER A 353 -65.11 25.25 -35.56
C SER A 353 -65.20 23.71 -35.64
N ILE A 354 -64.34 23.02 -34.89
CA ILE A 354 -64.47 21.60 -34.61
C ILE A 354 -65.69 21.40 -33.71
N SER A 355 -66.82 20.93 -34.26
CA SER A 355 -67.90 20.36 -33.45
C SER A 355 -67.61 18.88 -33.21
N ALA A 356 -67.10 18.57 -32.02
CA ALA A 356 -67.09 17.20 -31.52
C ALA A 356 -68.54 16.73 -31.30
N SER A 357 -68.99 15.74 -32.05
CA SER A 357 -70.16 14.93 -31.70
C SER A 357 -69.73 13.46 -31.60
N GLY A 358 -69.94 12.90 -30.42
CA GLY A 358 -69.30 11.67 -29.97
C GLY A 358 -69.77 10.39 -30.65
N GLY A 359 -68.86 9.43 -30.64
CA GLY A 359 -69.11 8.02 -30.89
C GLY A 359 -68.03 7.21 -30.19
N ARG A 360 -68.36 6.67 -29.01
CA ARG A 360 -67.53 5.66 -28.32
C ARG A 360 -67.30 4.48 -29.26
N ASN A 361 -66.06 4.04 -29.43
CA ASN A 361 -65.72 2.64 -29.22
C ASN A 361 -64.24 2.42 -28.90
N ARG A 362 -64.03 1.62 -27.85
CA ARG A 362 -62.76 1.07 -27.36
C ARG A 362 -62.40 -0.18 -28.17
N SER A 363 -61.12 -0.35 -28.50
CA SER A 363 -60.29 -1.56 -28.27
C SER A 363 -58.92 -1.33 -28.94
N SER A 364 -57.83 -1.10 -28.20
CA SER A 364 -56.92 -2.07 -27.57
C SER A 364 -56.16 -3.00 -28.54
N SER A 365 -54.88 -2.66 -28.72
CA SER A 365 -53.66 -3.50 -28.61
C SER A 365 -53.37 -4.68 -29.57
N VAL A 366 -52.15 -4.59 -30.13
CA VAL A 366 -51.10 -5.64 -30.25
C VAL A 366 -51.31 -6.77 -31.24
N SER A 367 -50.37 -6.91 -32.20
CA SER A 367 -49.45 -8.07 -32.26
C SER A 367 -48.50 -8.01 -33.45
N SER A 368 -47.23 -8.36 -33.18
CA SER A 368 -46.22 -8.79 -34.16
C SER A 368 -46.69 -10.02 -34.93
N PRO A 369 -45.96 -10.40 -36.01
CA PRO A 369 -45.55 -11.80 -36.05
C PRO A 369 -44.11 -12.02 -36.52
N SER A 370 -43.42 -12.85 -35.75
CA SER A 370 -42.37 -13.78 -36.18
C SER A 370 -42.99 -15.03 -36.82
N GLY A 371 -42.34 -15.60 -37.84
CA GLY A 371 -42.47 -17.05 -38.14
C GLY A 371 -42.81 -17.44 -39.58
N GLN A 372 -41.77 -17.93 -40.26
CA GLN A 372 -41.70 -18.90 -41.36
C GLN A 372 -43.00 -19.56 -41.89
N GLY A 373 -43.12 -19.57 -43.22
CA GLY A 373 -43.98 -20.48 -44.00
C GLY A 373 -43.63 -20.42 -45.49
N VAL A 374 -43.23 -21.56 -46.04
CA VAL A 374 -42.69 -21.79 -47.40
C VAL A 374 -43.77 -21.67 -48.48
N GLY A 375 -43.42 -21.10 -49.64
CA GLY A 375 -44.24 -21.11 -50.86
C GLY A 375 -43.42 -20.76 -52.09
N THR A 376 -43.04 -21.78 -52.87
CA THR A 376 -42.43 -21.70 -54.20
C THR A 376 -43.41 -21.18 -55.25
N ALA A 377 -42.99 -20.24 -56.09
CA ALA A 377 -43.49 -20.12 -57.47
C ALA A 377 -42.46 -19.38 -58.35
N ASP A 378 -42.12 -20.06 -59.43
CA ASP A 378 -41.26 -19.68 -60.55
C ASP A 378 -41.83 -18.49 -61.34
N GLY A 379 -40.96 -17.67 -61.93
CA GLY A 379 -41.36 -16.53 -62.76
C GLY A 379 -40.15 -15.76 -63.30
N THR A 380 -39.54 -16.30 -64.35
CA THR A 380 -38.43 -15.73 -65.10
C THR A 380 -38.80 -14.44 -65.82
N GLY A 381 -37.92 -13.44 -65.77
CA GLY A 381 -38.03 -12.20 -66.52
C GLY A 381 -36.78 -11.33 -66.35
N GLY A 382 -35.73 -11.63 -67.11
CA GLY A 382 -34.47 -10.90 -67.07
C GLY A 382 -34.53 -9.55 -67.78
N ALA A 383 -33.90 -8.55 -67.17
CA ALA A 383 -33.32 -7.40 -67.87
C ALA A 383 -32.06 -6.93 -67.14
N ARG A 384 -31.09 -6.49 -67.95
CA ARG A 384 -29.64 -6.35 -67.66
C ARG A 384 -29.27 -5.23 -66.69
N LYS A 385 -28.09 -5.44 -66.06
CA LYS A 385 -27.26 -4.47 -65.33
C LYS A 385 -27.04 -3.14 -66.07
N GLY A 386 -27.22 -2.05 -65.34
CA GLY A 386 -26.51 -0.78 -65.50
C GLY A 386 -26.12 -0.28 -64.10
N SER A 387 -24.83 -0.03 -63.87
CA SER A 387 -24.24 0.33 -62.58
C SER A 387 -23.98 1.83 -62.50
N ALA A 388 -24.48 2.46 -61.43
CA ALA A 388 -24.09 3.71 -60.74
C ALA A 388 -25.40 4.32 -60.21
N GLY A 389 -25.74 4.29 -58.92
CA GLY A 389 -24.93 4.60 -57.76
C GLY A 389 -25.77 5.59 -56.94
N GLY A 390 -26.71 5.07 -56.16
CA GLY A 390 -27.67 5.86 -55.40
C GLY A 390 -28.80 4.97 -54.92
N THR A 391 -28.59 4.26 -53.82
CA THR A 391 -29.64 3.47 -53.17
C THR A 391 -30.69 4.44 -52.64
N ALA A 392 -31.78 4.64 -53.40
CA ALA A 392 -32.92 5.41 -52.93
C ALA A 392 -33.59 4.62 -51.80
N ILE A 393 -33.41 5.10 -50.57
CA ILE A 393 -34.12 4.59 -49.40
C ILE A 393 -35.58 5.09 -49.55
N SER A 394 -36.50 4.21 -49.95
CA SER A 394 -37.92 4.53 -50.00
C SER A 394 -38.46 4.63 -48.58
N GLY A 395 -38.72 5.85 -48.11
CA GLY A 395 -39.42 6.12 -46.84
C GLY A 395 -40.87 5.62 -46.90
N GLY A 396 -41.38 5.11 -45.77
CA GLY A 396 -42.74 4.61 -45.65
C GLY A 396 -43.79 5.70 -45.89
N GLY A 397 -44.87 5.36 -46.60
CA GLY A 397 -46.01 6.27 -46.80
C GLY A 397 -46.89 6.35 -45.55
N THR A 398 -47.44 7.52 -45.26
CA THR A 398 -48.45 7.74 -44.22
C THR A 398 -49.76 8.21 -44.85
N SER A 399 -50.90 7.75 -44.31
CA SER A 399 -52.23 8.11 -44.76
C SER A 399 -52.98 8.91 -43.68
N VAL A 400 -53.83 9.82 -44.12
CA VAL A 400 -54.66 10.63 -43.23
C VAL A 400 -56.04 10.00 -43.14
N ALA A 401 -56.62 9.96 -41.93
CA ALA A 401 -58.01 9.59 -41.74
C ALA A 401 -58.96 10.57 -42.47
N PRO A 402 -60.18 10.15 -42.85
CA PRO A 402 -61.14 11.02 -43.50
C PRO A 402 -61.43 12.27 -42.66
N VAL A 403 -61.24 13.46 -43.23
CA VAL A 403 -61.56 14.74 -42.58
C VAL A 403 -62.89 15.26 -43.14
N TYR A 404 -63.85 15.50 -42.26
CA TYR A 404 -65.12 16.15 -42.63
C TYR A 404 -64.93 17.66 -42.62
N ALA A 405 -65.05 18.30 -43.78
CA ALA A 405 -64.96 19.74 -43.93
C ALA A 405 -66.26 20.31 -44.52
N THR A 406 -66.60 21.53 -44.14
CA THR A 406 -67.78 22.24 -44.66
C THR A 406 -67.49 22.84 -46.02
N VAL A 407 -68.46 22.75 -46.92
CA VAL A 407 -68.40 23.40 -48.25
C VAL A 407 -68.16 24.91 -48.06
N GLY A 408 -67.06 25.40 -48.63
CA GLY A 408 -66.61 26.81 -48.50
C GLY A 408 -65.50 27.05 -47.46
N GLY A 409 -65.05 26.03 -46.72
CA GLY A 409 -63.91 26.12 -45.80
C GLY A 409 -62.57 25.78 -46.46
N ASN A 410 -61.47 26.33 -45.92
CA ASN A 410 -60.10 25.98 -46.32
C ASN A 410 -59.61 24.75 -45.55
N ILE A 411 -58.94 23.83 -46.25
CA ILE A 411 -58.27 22.67 -45.66
C ILE A 411 -56.79 22.74 -46.05
N SER A 412 -55.90 22.64 -45.08
CA SER A 412 -54.45 22.58 -45.30
C SER A 412 -53.89 21.26 -44.79
N PHE A 413 -53.16 20.56 -45.65
CA PHE A 413 -52.40 19.35 -45.30
C PHE A 413 -50.95 19.75 -45.10
N ASN A 414 -50.38 19.47 -43.93
CA ASN A 414 -48.97 19.66 -43.64
C ASN A 414 -48.28 18.30 -43.49
N CYS A 415 -47.12 18.12 -44.11
CA CYS A 415 -46.32 16.89 -44.00
C CYS A 415 -44.94 17.24 -43.45
N ASP A 416 -44.74 16.91 -42.17
CA ASP A 416 -43.47 17.10 -41.49
C ASP A 416 -42.63 15.83 -41.66
N VAL A 417 -41.49 15.95 -42.36
CA VAL A 417 -40.61 14.82 -42.65
C VAL A 417 -39.32 14.96 -41.85
N ASN A 418 -39.10 14.04 -40.91
CA ASN A 418 -37.83 13.93 -40.20
C ASN A 418 -36.92 12.91 -40.93
N ALA A 419 -35.75 13.33 -41.38
CA ALA A 419 -34.82 12.47 -42.11
C ALA A 419 -33.36 12.97 -41.98
N ASN A 420 -32.41 12.04 -41.91
CA ASN A 420 -30.99 12.34 -42.07
C ASN A 420 -30.33 11.27 -42.97
N PRO A 421 -29.82 11.62 -44.17
CA PRO A 421 -29.76 12.96 -44.76
C PRO A 421 -31.15 13.52 -45.12
N PRO A 422 -31.28 14.85 -45.34
CA PRO A 422 -32.54 15.48 -45.69
C PRO A 422 -33.14 14.90 -46.98
N VAL A 423 -34.47 14.89 -47.06
CA VAL A 423 -35.19 14.39 -48.24
C VAL A 423 -35.06 15.34 -49.43
N ASN A 424 -34.87 14.77 -50.62
CA ASN A 424 -34.78 15.55 -51.86
C ASN A 424 -36.14 15.89 -52.49
N ARG A 425 -37.18 15.10 -52.18
CA ARG A 425 -38.53 15.27 -52.76
C ARG A 425 -39.60 14.70 -51.84
N VAL A 426 -40.68 15.44 -51.66
CA VAL A 426 -41.94 14.96 -51.06
C VAL A 426 -42.99 14.89 -52.17
N MET A 427 -43.74 13.78 -52.25
CA MET A 427 -44.80 13.58 -53.25
C MET A 427 -46.11 13.29 -52.54
N TRP A 428 -47.17 13.98 -52.96
CA TRP A 428 -48.53 13.74 -52.51
C TRP A 428 -49.28 12.92 -53.57
N PHE A 429 -50.03 11.92 -53.12
CA PHE A 429 -50.91 11.10 -53.94
C PHE A 429 -52.33 11.22 -53.39
N HIS A 430 -53.31 11.34 -54.28
CA HIS A 430 -54.73 11.49 -53.92
C HIS A 430 -55.54 10.25 -54.29
#